data_AF-A0AAV7XZW9-F1
#
_entry.id   AF-A0AAV7XZW9-F1
#
_cell.length_a   1.000
_cell.length_b   1.000
_cell.length_c   1.000
_cell.angle_alpha   90.00
_cell.angle_beta   90.00
_cell.angle_gamma   90.00
#
_symmetry.space_group_name_H-M   'P 1'
#
loop_
_entity.id
_entity.type
_entity.pdbx_description
1 polymer ?
#
loop_
_entity_poly.entity_id
_entity_poly.type
_entity_poly.pdbx_seq_one_letter_code
_entity_poly.pdbx_strand_id
1 'polypeptide(L)'
;MPLENLEEQGLEKNPNLELAQWKFLLSLTEHKDDKTLQTRLMDAIKRDNMASFYEEVCKDLNWTLDQKLLLEMKAANEEKLKQLEETIEDAEKNLGEMEVREANLKKSEFLCRIGDKEGAISAFRKTYEKTVSLGHRLDIVFHNLRIGLFYLDHDLITRNIEKAKSLIEEGGDWDRRNRLKVYQGLYCVSIRDFKGAANYFLDTVSTFTSYELMDYNTFVRYTVYVSMIALPRNELRDKIIKGSEILEVLHTNPDLKNYLFSLYDCHYSDFFKNLAVVEGLLRRDYLVAPHYRYYVREMRILAYTQLLESYRSLTLQYMAEAFGVTVDFIDQELSRFIAAGRLHCKVDKVGGIVETNRSRRTDSKHWQYQATVKQGDLLINRVQKLSRVINI
;
A
#
# COMPACT_ATOMS: atom_id res chain seq x y z
N MET A 1 11.49 -1.50 27.06
CA MET A 1 12.49 -2.21 26.23
C MET A 1 12.81 -1.30 25.06
N PRO A 2 14.07 -1.07 24.70
CA PRO A 2 14.41 -0.17 23.60
C PRO A 2 13.80 -0.68 22.28
N LEU A 3 13.28 0.25 21.45
CA LEU A 3 12.70 -0.03 20.13
C LEU A 3 13.66 -0.83 19.21
N GLU A 4 14.97 -0.76 19.49
CA GLU A 4 16.04 -1.39 18.71
C GLU A 4 15.99 -2.93 18.73
N ASN A 5 15.37 -3.58 19.73
CA ASN A 5 15.29 -5.05 19.81
C ASN A 5 14.23 -5.70 18.91
N LEU A 6 13.37 -4.91 18.24
CA LEU A 6 12.31 -5.45 17.38
C LEU A 6 12.73 -5.54 15.91
N GLU A 7 13.69 -4.73 15.46
CA GLU A 7 14.18 -4.76 14.06
C GLU A 7 14.92 -6.06 13.73
N GLU A 8 15.58 -6.68 14.73
CA GLU A 8 16.29 -7.95 14.61
C GLU A 8 15.36 -9.17 14.48
N GLN A 9 14.05 -9.02 14.72
CA GLN A 9 13.06 -10.12 14.64
C GLN A 9 12.38 -10.26 13.26
N GLY A 10 12.68 -9.36 12.31
CA GLY A 10 12.21 -9.47 10.92
C GLY A 10 12.95 -10.56 10.13
N LEU A 11 12.30 -11.20 9.15
CA LEU A 11 13.07 -12.04 8.20
C LEU A 11 14.02 -11.14 7.39
N GLU A 12 14.98 -11.75 6.72
CA GLU A 12 15.89 -11.00 5.85
C GLU A 12 15.12 -10.16 4.82
N LYS A 13 15.58 -8.92 4.61
CA LYS A 13 15.03 -7.94 3.66
C LYS A 13 15.35 -8.31 2.20
N ASN A 14 14.94 -9.49 1.77
CA ASN A 14 15.14 -10.02 0.43
C ASN A 14 13.77 -10.33 -0.21
N PRO A 15 13.27 -9.53 -1.19
CA PRO A 15 13.84 -8.34 -1.83
C PRO A 15 13.61 -7.04 -1.03
N ASN A 16 14.55 -6.10 -1.12
CA ASN A 16 14.45 -4.82 -0.44
C ASN A 16 13.49 -3.86 -1.18
N LEU A 17 12.30 -3.63 -0.61
CA LEU A 17 11.27 -2.76 -1.18
C LEU A 17 11.70 -1.29 -1.25
N GLU A 18 12.68 -0.87 -0.44
CA GLU A 18 13.24 0.49 -0.50
C GLU A 18 13.87 0.78 -1.87
N LEU A 19 14.41 -0.24 -2.56
CA LEU A 19 14.98 -0.10 -3.90
C LEU A 19 13.91 0.22 -4.94
N ALA A 20 12.73 -0.40 -4.83
CA ALA A 20 11.59 -0.09 -5.69
C ALA A 20 11.10 1.35 -5.46
N GLN A 21 11.09 1.79 -4.19
CA GLN A 21 10.75 3.17 -3.85
C GLN A 21 11.76 4.17 -4.43
N TRP A 22 13.07 3.92 -4.32
CA TRP A 22 14.09 4.79 -4.90
C TRP A 22 14.04 4.81 -6.44
N LYS A 23 13.82 3.64 -7.08
CA LYS A 23 13.60 3.55 -8.53
C LYS A 23 12.40 4.39 -8.95
N PHE A 24 11.29 4.31 -8.21
CA PHE A 24 10.10 5.11 -8.47
C PHE A 24 10.34 6.61 -8.29
N LEU A 25 11.02 7.02 -7.22
CA LEU A 25 11.35 8.43 -6.99
C LEU A 25 12.17 9.02 -8.13
N LEU A 26 13.16 8.28 -8.64
CA LEU A 26 14.00 8.71 -9.76
C LEU A 26 13.22 8.76 -11.09
N SER A 27 12.12 8.02 -11.23
CA SER A 27 11.24 8.11 -12.39
C SER A 27 10.41 9.40 -12.43
N LEU A 28 10.18 10.04 -11.26
CA LEU A 28 9.43 11.28 -11.18
C LEU A 28 10.26 12.44 -11.73
N THR A 29 9.65 13.27 -12.57
CA THR A 29 10.28 14.45 -13.19
C THR A 29 10.85 15.45 -12.18
N GLU A 30 10.31 15.48 -10.96
CA GLU A 30 10.72 16.38 -9.88
C GLU A 30 11.99 15.94 -9.14
N HIS A 31 12.33 14.64 -9.18
CA HIS A 31 13.45 14.04 -8.46
C HIS A 31 14.47 13.36 -9.38
N LYS A 32 14.30 13.53 -10.70
CA LYS A 32 15.11 12.88 -11.74
C LYS A 32 16.61 13.18 -11.62
N ASP A 33 16.96 14.36 -11.11
CA ASP A 33 18.34 14.86 -11.01
C ASP A 33 18.94 14.76 -9.59
N ASP A 34 18.26 14.09 -8.64
CA ASP A 34 18.73 13.94 -7.27
C ASP A 34 19.93 12.98 -7.19
N LYS A 35 21.14 13.55 -7.34
CA LYS A 35 22.42 12.80 -7.32
C LYS A 35 22.61 11.93 -6.07
N THR A 36 22.06 12.34 -4.93
CA THR A 36 22.14 11.58 -3.66
C THR A 36 21.30 10.30 -3.67
N LEU A 37 20.14 10.31 -4.34
CA LEU A 37 19.30 9.12 -4.52
C LEU A 37 19.94 8.18 -5.55
N GLN A 38 20.52 8.74 -6.61
CA GLN A 38 21.27 7.96 -7.60
C GLN A 38 22.48 7.25 -6.97
N THR A 39 23.27 7.93 -6.14
CA THR A 39 24.41 7.29 -5.46
C THR A 39 23.96 6.21 -4.48
N ARG A 40 22.88 6.44 -3.72
CA ARG A 40 22.35 5.43 -2.79
C ARG A 40 21.84 4.17 -3.51
N LEU A 41 21.13 4.36 -4.62
CA LEU A 41 20.66 3.27 -5.46
C LEU A 41 21.86 2.50 -6.07
N MET A 42 22.84 3.22 -6.62
CA MET A 42 24.03 2.61 -7.21
C MET A 42 24.89 1.87 -6.17
N ASP A 43 25.02 2.40 -4.96
CA ASP A 43 25.73 1.73 -3.86
C ASP A 43 25.01 0.45 -3.44
N ALA A 44 23.69 0.44 -3.38
CA ALA A 44 22.92 -0.76 -3.07
C ALA A 44 23.03 -1.81 -4.20
N ILE A 45 22.95 -1.38 -5.46
CA ILE A 45 23.15 -2.25 -6.64
C ILE A 45 24.55 -2.88 -6.63
N LYS A 46 25.58 -2.11 -6.25
CA LYS A 46 26.96 -2.60 -6.10
C LYS A 46 27.16 -3.53 -4.91
N ARG A 47 26.49 -3.29 -3.77
CA ARG A 47 26.59 -4.16 -2.59
C ARG A 47 25.97 -5.53 -2.85
N ASP A 48 24.88 -5.58 -3.61
CA ASP A 48 24.09 -6.79 -3.81
C ASP A 48 24.31 -7.46 -5.18
N ASN A 49 25.19 -6.89 -6.02
CA ASN A 49 25.47 -7.37 -7.39
C ASN A 49 24.19 -7.60 -8.22
N MET A 50 23.26 -6.65 -8.15
CA MET A 50 21.95 -6.70 -8.79
C MET A 50 22.02 -6.43 -10.30
N ALA A 51 22.53 -7.40 -11.07
CA ALA A 51 22.74 -7.24 -12.51
C ALA A 51 21.42 -7.09 -13.30
N SER A 52 20.44 -7.97 -13.06
CA SER A 52 19.16 -7.95 -13.79
C SER A 52 18.34 -6.70 -13.45
N PHE A 53 18.29 -6.32 -12.18
CA PHE A 53 17.62 -5.10 -11.75
C PHE A 53 18.31 -3.83 -12.26
N TYR A 54 19.65 -3.82 -12.38
CA TYR A 54 20.36 -2.69 -13.00
C TYR A 54 20.01 -2.52 -14.48
N GLU A 55 19.86 -3.61 -15.24
CA GLU A 55 19.41 -3.52 -16.64
C GLU A 55 18.00 -2.93 -16.75
N GLU A 56 17.07 -3.33 -15.88
CA GLU A 56 15.71 -2.77 -15.85
C GLU A 56 15.69 -1.30 -15.42
N VAL A 57 16.43 -0.94 -14.37
CA VAL A 57 16.57 0.44 -13.90
C VAL A 57 17.14 1.32 -15.01
N CYS A 58 18.16 0.83 -15.72
CA CYS A 58 18.81 1.59 -16.77
C CYS A 58 17.88 1.81 -17.98
N LYS A 59 17.05 0.82 -18.31
CA LYS A 59 15.97 0.94 -19.32
C LYS A 59 14.91 1.95 -18.89
N ASP A 60 14.42 1.85 -17.65
CA ASP A 60 13.32 2.70 -17.16
C ASP A 60 13.76 4.15 -16.94
N LEU A 61 14.98 4.38 -16.47
CA LEU A 61 15.53 5.72 -16.21
C LEU A 61 16.27 6.33 -17.40
N ASN A 62 16.42 5.60 -18.52
CA ASN A 62 17.24 5.96 -19.68
C ASN A 62 18.68 6.35 -19.29
N TRP A 63 19.30 5.61 -18.38
CA TRP A 63 20.69 5.83 -17.99
C TRP A 63 21.66 5.18 -18.98
N THR A 64 22.93 5.60 -18.95
CA THR A 64 23.98 4.94 -19.73
C THR A 64 24.39 3.65 -19.02
N LEU A 65 24.33 2.53 -19.74
CA LEU A 65 24.74 1.21 -19.24
C LEU A 65 26.27 1.16 -19.10
N ASP A 66 26.77 1.03 -17.87
CA ASP A 66 28.18 0.74 -17.64
C ASP A 66 28.45 -0.75 -17.92
N GLN A 67 28.85 -1.07 -19.15
CA GLN A 67 29.09 -2.45 -19.60
C GLN A 67 30.16 -3.19 -18.79
N LYS A 68 31.18 -2.48 -18.29
CA LYS A 68 32.25 -3.08 -17.47
C LYS A 68 31.73 -3.57 -16.11
N LEU A 69 30.95 -2.72 -15.45
CA LEU A 69 30.35 -3.01 -14.15
C LEU A 69 29.31 -4.15 -14.27
N LEU A 70 28.53 -4.17 -15.36
CA LEU A 70 27.61 -5.26 -15.65
C LEU A 70 28.30 -6.61 -15.84
N LEU A 71 29.43 -6.65 -16.55
CA LEU A 71 30.20 -7.88 -16.76
C LEU A 71 30.84 -8.37 -15.45
N GLU A 72 31.38 -7.47 -14.63
CA GLU A 72 31.89 -7.80 -13.30
C GLU A 72 30.80 -8.38 -12.38
N MET A 73 29.61 -7.76 -12.38
CA MET A 73 28.46 -8.25 -11.61
C MET A 73 27.95 -9.60 -12.11
N LYS A 74 27.86 -9.80 -13.43
CA LYS A 74 27.45 -11.07 -14.02
C LYS A 74 28.44 -12.19 -13.70
N ALA A 75 29.74 -11.92 -13.80
CA ALA A 75 30.78 -12.90 -13.44
C ALA A 75 30.69 -13.30 -11.96
N ALA A 76 30.56 -12.33 -11.05
CA ALA A 76 30.41 -12.61 -9.62
C ALA A 76 29.10 -13.37 -9.31
N ASN A 77 28.03 -13.12 -10.06
CA ASN A 77 26.76 -13.83 -9.91
C ASN A 77 26.86 -15.27 -10.42
N GLU A 78 27.51 -15.51 -11.56
CA GLU A 78 27.75 -16.85 -12.09
C GLU A 78 28.63 -17.68 -11.15
N GLU A 79 29.68 -17.11 -10.56
CA GLU A 79 30.53 -17.79 -9.58
C GLU A 79 29.73 -18.22 -8.34
N LYS A 80 28.93 -17.31 -7.77
CA LYS A 80 28.08 -17.62 -6.62
C LYS A 80 26.97 -18.62 -6.97
N LEU A 81 26.37 -18.54 -8.16
CA LEU A 81 25.39 -19.51 -8.61
C LEU A 81 25.98 -20.91 -8.75
N LYS A 82 27.21 -21.02 -9.29
CA LYS A 82 27.92 -22.30 -9.38
C LYS A 82 28.24 -22.88 -8.01
N GLN A 83 28.74 -22.06 -7.07
CA GLN A 83 28.96 -22.49 -5.68
C GLN A 83 27.67 -23.00 -5.04
N LEU A 84 26.55 -22.29 -5.23
CA LEU A 84 25.26 -22.69 -4.69
C LEU A 84 24.73 -23.98 -5.37
N GLU A 85 24.97 -24.16 -6.67
CA GLU A 85 24.63 -25.40 -7.39
C GLU A 85 25.45 -26.60 -6.91
N GLU A 86 26.76 -26.42 -6.71
CA GLU A 86 27.64 -27.44 -6.11
C GLU A 86 27.16 -27.82 -4.71
N THR A 87 26.80 -26.84 -3.86
CA THR A 87 26.25 -27.15 -2.53
C THR A 87 24.90 -27.88 -2.58
N ILE A 88 24.08 -27.64 -3.61
CA ILE A 88 22.82 -28.36 -3.80
C ILE A 88 23.11 -29.79 -4.25
N GLU A 89 24.04 -30.00 -5.18
CA GLU A 89 24.43 -31.34 -5.64
C GLU A 89 25.06 -32.16 -4.50
N ASP A 90 25.92 -31.55 -3.70
CA ASP A 90 26.52 -32.20 -2.53
C ASP A 90 25.46 -32.55 -1.49
N ALA A 91 24.48 -31.66 -1.28
CA ALA A 91 23.37 -31.93 -0.39
C ALA A 91 22.45 -33.04 -0.93
N GLU A 92 22.20 -33.11 -2.24
CA GLU A 92 21.38 -34.17 -2.85
C GLU A 92 22.07 -35.53 -2.83
N LYS A 93 23.41 -35.57 -2.89
CA LYS A 93 24.19 -36.82 -2.88
C LYS A 93 24.48 -37.34 -1.47
N ASN A 94 24.73 -36.44 -0.50
CA ASN A 94 25.28 -36.81 0.82
C ASN A 94 24.35 -36.55 2.01
N LEU A 95 23.34 -35.69 1.87
CA LEU A 95 22.60 -35.10 2.98
C LEU A 95 21.09 -35.40 2.92
N GLY A 96 20.36 -35.01 3.98
CA GLY A 96 18.92 -35.24 4.08
C GLY A 96 18.05 -34.22 3.35
N GLU A 97 16.76 -34.51 3.19
CA GLU A 97 15.79 -33.61 2.51
C GLU A 97 15.75 -32.18 3.11
N MET A 98 16.03 -32.04 4.41
CA MET A 98 16.07 -30.73 5.09
C MET A 98 17.25 -29.86 4.62
N GLU A 99 18.42 -30.44 4.42
CA GLU A 99 19.63 -29.73 3.98
C GLU A 99 19.55 -29.40 2.49
N VAL A 100 19.01 -30.32 1.68
CA VAL A 100 18.68 -30.05 0.27
C VAL A 100 17.74 -28.86 0.16
N ARG A 101 16.74 -28.78 1.04
CA ARG A 101 15.81 -27.66 1.07
C ARG A 101 16.51 -26.35 1.45
N GLU A 102 17.32 -26.34 2.49
CA GLU A 102 18.03 -25.12 2.93
C GLU A 102 18.96 -24.59 1.84
N ALA A 103 19.69 -25.48 1.15
CA ALA A 103 20.53 -25.11 0.01
C ALA A 103 19.69 -24.51 -1.15
N ASN A 104 18.54 -25.11 -1.46
CA ASN A 104 17.63 -24.57 -2.48
C ASN A 104 16.99 -23.23 -2.06
N LEU A 105 16.74 -23.03 -0.76
CA LEU A 105 16.21 -21.78 -0.22
C LEU A 105 17.25 -20.66 -0.32
N LYS A 106 18.50 -20.91 0.06
CA LYS A 106 19.62 -19.97 -0.11
C LYS A 106 19.81 -19.56 -1.57
N LYS A 107 19.69 -20.53 -2.51
CA LYS A 107 19.70 -20.23 -3.95
C LYS A 107 18.53 -19.32 -4.36
N SER A 108 17.34 -19.60 -3.84
CA SER A 108 16.15 -18.80 -4.15
C SER A 108 16.24 -17.37 -3.60
N GLU A 109 16.74 -17.21 -2.37
CA GLU A 109 16.99 -15.90 -1.76
C GLU A 109 18.09 -15.14 -2.51
N PHE A 110 19.14 -15.82 -2.95
CA PHE A 110 20.19 -15.21 -3.76
C PHE A 110 19.66 -14.70 -5.12
N LEU A 111 18.87 -15.51 -5.83
CA LEU A 111 18.22 -15.09 -7.08
C LEU A 111 17.26 -13.91 -6.86
N CYS A 112 16.54 -13.92 -5.74
CA CYS A 112 15.68 -12.82 -5.32
C CYS A 112 16.49 -11.53 -5.07
N ARG A 113 17.65 -11.65 -4.42
CA ARG A 113 18.57 -10.53 -4.15
C ARG A 113 19.19 -9.95 -5.41
N ILE A 114 19.45 -10.76 -6.44
CA ILE A 114 19.95 -10.29 -7.74
C ILE A 114 18.86 -9.57 -8.55
N GLY A 115 17.58 -9.85 -8.23
CA GLY A 115 16.42 -9.28 -8.91
C GLY A 115 15.99 -10.07 -10.15
N ASP A 116 16.40 -11.33 -10.33
CA ASP A 116 15.90 -12.16 -11.43
C ASP A 116 14.49 -12.71 -11.10
N LYS A 117 13.45 -12.06 -11.65
CA LYS A 117 12.04 -12.37 -11.37
C LYS A 117 11.67 -13.82 -11.75
N GLU A 118 12.01 -14.25 -12.97
CA GLU A 118 11.57 -15.56 -13.48
C GLU A 118 12.37 -16.69 -12.85
N GLY A 119 13.69 -16.52 -12.74
CA GLY A 119 14.58 -17.45 -12.05
C GLY A 119 14.15 -17.67 -10.60
N ALA A 120 13.88 -16.60 -9.86
CA ALA A 120 13.45 -16.68 -8.47
C ALA A 120 12.10 -17.42 -8.32
N ILE A 121 11.09 -17.10 -9.13
CA ILE A 121 9.78 -17.78 -9.05
C ILE A 121 9.91 -19.28 -9.33
N SER A 122 10.76 -19.67 -10.29
CA SER A 122 10.99 -21.09 -10.59
C SER A 122 11.71 -21.81 -9.45
N ALA A 123 12.71 -21.17 -8.83
CA ALA A 123 13.43 -21.70 -7.68
C ALA A 123 12.54 -21.83 -6.44
N PHE A 124 11.67 -20.84 -6.19
CA PHE A 124 10.69 -20.89 -5.10
C PHE A 124 9.61 -21.96 -5.30
N ARG A 125 9.27 -22.32 -6.54
CA ARG A 125 8.39 -23.47 -6.80
C ARG A 125 9.07 -24.79 -6.47
N LYS A 126 10.34 -24.95 -6.88
CA LYS A 126 11.13 -26.15 -6.57
C LYS A 126 11.36 -26.32 -5.07
N THR A 127 11.64 -25.23 -4.35
CA THR A 127 11.75 -25.30 -2.87
C THR A 127 10.42 -25.67 -2.24
N TYR A 128 9.31 -25.09 -2.69
CA TYR A 128 7.98 -25.37 -2.16
C TYR A 128 7.62 -26.86 -2.22
N GLU A 129 7.88 -27.52 -3.36
CA GLU A 129 7.63 -28.96 -3.53
C GLU A 129 8.44 -29.82 -2.56
N LYS A 130 9.70 -29.44 -2.30
CA LYS A 130 10.58 -30.13 -1.35
C LYS A 130 10.29 -29.79 0.12
N THR A 131 9.43 -28.81 0.41
CA THR A 131 9.09 -28.43 1.79
C THR A 131 7.95 -29.25 2.36
N VAL A 132 8.16 -29.83 3.54
CA VAL A 132 7.13 -30.62 4.25
C VAL A 132 6.41 -29.79 5.32
N SER A 133 7.14 -28.93 6.04
CA SER A 133 6.57 -28.12 7.13
C SER A 133 5.71 -26.94 6.62
N LEU A 134 4.52 -26.77 7.22
CA LEU A 134 3.56 -25.72 6.89
C LEU A 134 4.10 -24.30 7.12
N GLY A 135 4.77 -24.05 8.25
CA GLY A 135 5.31 -22.72 8.55
C GLY A 135 6.34 -22.27 7.50
N HIS A 136 7.15 -23.22 7.05
CA HIS A 136 8.14 -22.99 6.02
C HIS A 136 7.56 -22.83 4.61
N ARG A 137 6.45 -23.51 4.29
CA ARG A 137 5.67 -23.27 3.07
C ARG A 137 5.14 -21.83 3.06
N LEU A 138 4.62 -21.36 4.19
CA LEU A 138 4.15 -19.97 4.32
C LEU A 138 5.28 -18.96 4.10
N ASP A 139 6.46 -19.20 4.68
CA ASP A 139 7.60 -18.30 4.50
C ASP A 139 7.97 -18.18 3.01
N ILE A 140 7.97 -19.27 2.24
CA ILE A 140 8.20 -19.24 0.78
C ILE A 140 7.12 -18.46 0.04
N VAL A 141 5.85 -18.61 0.43
CA VAL A 141 4.75 -17.85 -0.17
C VAL A 141 4.90 -16.34 0.13
N PHE A 142 5.37 -15.96 1.32
CA PHE A 142 5.69 -14.57 1.64
C PHE A 142 6.83 -14.00 0.78
N HIS A 143 7.86 -14.78 0.45
CA HIS A 143 8.89 -14.34 -0.51
C HIS A 143 8.30 -14.05 -1.90
N ASN A 144 7.44 -14.94 -2.40
CA ASN A 144 6.76 -14.73 -3.68
C ASN A 144 5.81 -13.52 -3.66
N LEU A 145 5.15 -13.25 -2.51
CA LEU A 145 4.33 -12.05 -2.32
C LEU A 145 5.18 -10.78 -2.34
N ARG A 146 6.35 -10.79 -1.70
CA ARG A 146 7.28 -9.64 -1.72
C ARG A 146 7.79 -9.35 -3.14
N ILE A 147 8.16 -10.38 -3.90
CA ILE A 147 8.52 -10.23 -5.32
C ILE A 147 7.35 -9.63 -6.11
N GLY A 148 6.12 -10.14 -5.88
CA GLY A 148 4.91 -9.60 -6.50
C GLY A 148 4.71 -8.11 -6.20
N LEU A 149 4.88 -7.69 -4.94
CA LEU A 149 4.75 -6.30 -4.50
C LEU A 149 5.86 -5.38 -5.04
N PHE A 150 7.08 -5.90 -5.18
CA PHE A 150 8.20 -5.18 -5.75
C PHE A 150 7.97 -4.81 -7.23
N TYR A 151 7.45 -5.76 -8.01
CA TYR A 151 7.12 -5.56 -9.43
C TYR A 151 5.69 -5.07 -9.69
N LEU A 152 4.86 -4.94 -8.65
CA LEU A 152 3.44 -4.59 -8.72
C LEU A 152 2.62 -5.50 -9.67
N ASP A 153 2.89 -6.80 -9.64
CA ASP A 153 2.17 -7.79 -10.45
C ASP A 153 0.91 -8.28 -9.72
N HIS A 154 -0.24 -7.69 -10.03
CA HIS A 154 -1.52 -7.95 -9.37
C HIS A 154 -1.96 -9.43 -9.45
N ASP A 155 -1.69 -10.10 -10.57
CA ASP A 155 -2.09 -11.50 -10.77
C ASP A 155 -1.24 -12.45 -9.91
N LEU A 156 0.05 -12.17 -9.79
CA LEU A 156 0.94 -12.95 -8.93
C LEU A 156 0.56 -12.78 -7.45
N ILE A 157 0.29 -11.54 -7.04
CA ILE A 157 -0.06 -11.23 -5.64
C ILE A 157 -1.38 -11.90 -5.25
N THR A 158 -2.42 -11.80 -6.08
CA THR A 158 -3.75 -12.37 -5.76
C THR A 158 -3.69 -13.89 -5.58
N ARG A 159 -3.04 -14.60 -6.51
CA ARG A 159 -2.88 -16.07 -6.42
C ARG A 159 -2.11 -16.49 -5.16
N ASN A 160 -1.06 -15.75 -4.80
CA ASN A 160 -0.26 -16.08 -3.62
C ASN A 160 -0.97 -15.70 -2.32
N ILE A 161 -1.79 -14.64 -2.29
CA ILE A 161 -2.63 -14.29 -1.14
C ILE A 161 -3.64 -15.40 -0.88
N GLU A 162 -4.28 -15.93 -1.93
CA GLU A 162 -5.28 -17.00 -1.80
C GLU A 162 -4.64 -18.30 -1.28
N LYS A 163 -3.48 -18.69 -1.83
CA LYS A 163 -2.70 -19.82 -1.32
C LYS A 163 -2.27 -19.65 0.14
N ALA A 164 -1.86 -18.43 0.52
CA ALA A 164 -1.45 -18.17 1.88
C ALA A 164 -2.64 -18.21 2.85
N LYS A 165 -3.85 -17.81 2.41
CA LYS A 165 -5.07 -17.96 3.21
C LYS A 165 -5.40 -19.43 3.49
N SER A 166 -5.37 -20.29 2.47
CA SER A 166 -5.65 -21.73 2.66
C SER A 166 -4.65 -22.38 3.60
N LEU A 167 -3.35 -22.08 3.45
CA LEU A 167 -2.30 -22.62 4.32
C LEU A 167 -2.41 -22.14 5.78
N ILE A 168 -2.94 -20.94 6.02
CA ILE A 168 -3.17 -20.43 7.38
C ILE A 168 -4.38 -21.09 8.03
N GLU A 169 -5.43 -21.38 7.25
CA GLU A 169 -6.61 -22.12 7.73
C GLU A 169 -6.27 -23.57 8.11
N GLU A 170 -5.32 -24.19 7.40
CA GLU A 170 -4.84 -25.55 7.70
C GLU A 170 -4.01 -25.66 9.00
N GLY A 171 -3.38 -24.56 9.45
CA GLY A 171 -2.61 -24.57 10.70
C GLY A 171 -1.48 -23.54 10.75
N GLY A 172 -1.79 -22.27 10.48
CA GLY A 172 -0.80 -21.20 10.54
C GLY A 172 -0.58 -20.64 11.95
N ASP A 173 0.68 -20.38 12.30
CA ASP A 173 1.03 -19.65 13.52
C ASP A 173 0.39 -18.26 13.56
N TRP A 174 0.08 -17.80 14.77
CA TRP A 174 -0.55 -16.50 14.99
C TRP A 174 0.27 -15.33 14.43
N ASP A 175 1.61 -15.35 14.57
CA ASP A 175 2.50 -14.32 14.00
C ASP A 175 2.43 -14.27 12.46
N ARG A 176 2.49 -15.44 11.79
CA ARG A 176 2.37 -15.54 10.33
C ARG A 176 1.02 -15.05 9.82
N ARG A 177 -0.05 -15.24 10.60
CA ARG A 177 -1.38 -14.68 10.29
C ARG A 177 -1.39 -13.15 10.32
N ASN A 178 -0.68 -12.53 11.25
CA ASN A 178 -0.57 -11.07 11.30
C ASN A 178 0.25 -10.52 10.15
N ARG A 179 1.39 -11.16 9.82
CA ARG A 179 2.18 -10.79 8.63
C ARG A 179 1.34 -10.83 7.37
N LEU A 180 0.57 -11.91 7.16
CA LEU A 180 -0.36 -12.02 6.04
C LEU A 180 -1.35 -10.85 5.98
N LYS A 181 -1.94 -10.46 7.12
CA LYS A 181 -2.85 -9.30 7.17
C LYS A 181 -2.15 -8.01 6.73
N VAL A 182 -0.90 -7.79 7.12
CA VAL A 182 -0.11 -6.64 6.65
C VAL A 182 0.11 -6.70 5.14
N TYR A 183 0.51 -7.85 4.58
CA TYR A 183 0.66 -8.05 3.13
C TYR A 183 -0.65 -7.80 2.37
N GLN A 184 -1.77 -8.30 2.89
CA GLN A 184 -3.10 -8.08 2.32
C GLN A 184 -3.51 -6.61 2.41
N GLY A 185 -3.28 -5.96 3.55
CA GLY A 185 -3.55 -4.55 3.74
C GLY A 185 -2.77 -3.68 2.74
N LEU A 186 -1.49 -3.97 2.54
CA LEU A 186 -0.64 -3.25 1.58
C LEU A 186 -1.13 -3.43 0.14
N TYR A 187 -1.51 -4.65 -0.23
CA TYR A 187 -2.12 -4.91 -1.54
C TYR A 187 -3.47 -4.21 -1.70
N CYS A 188 -4.32 -4.21 -0.66
CA CYS A 188 -5.59 -3.49 -0.68
C CYS A 188 -5.41 -1.97 -0.91
N VAL A 189 -4.34 -1.37 -0.36
CA VAL A 189 -3.98 0.03 -0.64
C VAL A 189 -3.65 0.23 -2.13
N SER A 190 -2.90 -0.69 -2.75
CA SER A 190 -2.52 -0.57 -4.16
C SER A 190 -3.71 -0.71 -5.13
N ILE A 191 -4.78 -1.42 -4.74
CA ILE A 191 -6.00 -1.58 -5.56
C ILE A 191 -7.13 -0.59 -5.21
N ARG A 192 -6.89 0.37 -4.29
CA ARG A 192 -7.86 1.37 -3.75
C ARG A 192 -8.95 0.81 -2.82
N ASP A 193 -8.79 -0.37 -2.25
CA ASP A 193 -9.67 -0.87 -1.20
C ASP A 193 -9.22 -0.42 0.19
N PHE A 194 -9.51 0.85 0.50
CA PHE A 194 -9.15 1.44 1.80
C PHE A 194 -9.95 0.85 2.97
N LYS A 195 -11.16 0.31 2.72
CA LYS A 195 -11.98 -0.28 3.79
C LYS A 195 -11.41 -1.62 4.25
N GLY A 196 -11.06 -2.49 3.30
CA GLY A 196 -10.35 -3.73 3.59
C GLY A 196 -9.01 -3.47 4.28
N ALA A 197 -8.22 -2.53 3.73
CA ALA A 197 -6.92 -2.16 4.27
C ALA A 197 -6.99 -1.63 5.71
N ALA A 198 -7.96 -0.76 6.04
CA ALA A 198 -8.11 -0.22 7.39
C ALA A 198 -8.33 -1.32 8.43
N ASN A 199 -9.21 -2.28 8.12
CA ASN A 199 -9.50 -3.38 9.03
C ASN A 199 -8.27 -4.28 9.27
N TYR A 200 -7.55 -4.63 8.20
CA TYR A 200 -6.34 -5.45 8.33
C TYR A 200 -5.22 -4.74 9.08
N PHE A 201 -5.02 -3.44 8.83
CA PHE A 201 -4.00 -2.66 9.53
C PHE A 201 -4.35 -2.47 11.00
N LEU A 202 -5.56 -2.06 11.34
CA LEU A 202 -5.95 -1.84 12.74
C LEU A 202 -5.85 -3.11 13.60
N ASP A 203 -6.14 -4.27 13.03
CA ASP A 203 -5.96 -5.56 13.71
C ASP A 203 -4.49 -5.92 14.00
N THR A 204 -3.55 -5.34 13.26
CA THR A 204 -2.12 -5.72 13.28
C THR A 204 -1.20 -4.68 13.94
N VAL A 205 -1.71 -3.49 14.28
CA VAL A 205 -0.90 -2.42 14.92
C VAL A 205 -0.24 -2.88 16.22
N SER A 206 -0.92 -3.68 17.03
CA SER A 206 -0.45 -4.11 18.34
C SER A 206 0.62 -5.17 18.31
N THR A 207 0.74 -5.89 17.20
CA THR A 207 1.62 -7.05 17.07
C THR A 207 2.31 -7.05 15.72
N PHE A 208 2.77 -5.86 15.35
CA PHE A 208 3.53 -5.66 14.13
C PHE A 208 4.94 -6.25 14.27
N THR A 209 5.25 -7.23 13.42
CA THR A 209 6.56 -7.89 13.34
C THR A 209 7.15 -7.85 11.92
N SER A 210 6.50 -7.13 11.00
CA SER A 210 6.82 -7.15 9.56
C SER A 210 7.81 -6.05 9.14
N TYR A 211 8.98 -5.99 9.79
CA TYR A 211 10.06 -5.04 9.47
C TYR A 211 10.69 -5.25 8.08
N GLU A 212 10.39 -6.38 7.43
CA GLU A 212 10.72 -6.66 6.03
C GLU A 212 10.03 -5.71 5.05
N LEU A 213 8.81 -5.26 5.38
CA LEU A 213 7.99 -4.46 4.48
C LEU A 213 8.24 -2.96 4.67
N MET A 214 8.20 -2.51 5.92
CA MET A 214 8.31 -1.11 6.28
C MET A 214 8.66 -0.97 7.76
N ASP A 215 9.22 0.18 8.12
CA ASP A 215 9.40 0.59 9.50
C ASP A 215 8.04 0.80 10.21
N TYR A 216 8.00 0.56 11.52
CA TYR A 216 6.81 0.69 12.35
C TYR A 216 6.21 2.10 12.27
N ASN A 217 7.04 3.15 12.22
CA ASN A 217 6.55 4.52 12.06
C ASN A 217 5.81 4.73 10.73
N THR A 218 6.31 4.11 9.67
CA THR A 218 5.70 4.17 8.33
C THR A 218 4.41 3.35 8.29
N PHE A 219 4.39 2.20 8.96
CA PHE A 219 3.21 1.37 9.11
C PHE A 219 2.06 2.10 9.82
N VAL A 220 2.34 2.75 10.96
CA VAL A 220 1.34 3.54 11.68
C VAL A 220 0.84 4.71 10.83
N ARG A 221 1.73 5.36 10.06
CA ARG A 221 1.35 6.43 9.13
C ARG A 221 0.34 5.94 8.08
N TYR A 222 0.58 4.80 7.42
CA TYR A 222 -0.38 4.22 6.48
C TYR A 222 -1.68 3.83 7.17
N THR A 223 -1.60 3.25 8.36
CA THR A 223 -2.78 2.87 9.14
C THR A 223 -3.68 4.07 9.39
N VAL A 224 -3.10 5.20 9.82
CA VAL A 224 -3.86 6.44 10.05
C VAL A 224 -4.46 6.97 8.75
N TYR A 225 -3.69 7.06 7.67
CA TYR A 225 -4.19 7.58 6.39
C TYR A 225 -5.36 6.79 5.84
N VAL A 226 -5.25 5.46 5.83
CA VAL A 226 -6.29 4.55 5.32
C VAL A 226 -7.52 4.60 6.22
N SER A 227 -7.32 4.63 7.54
CA SER A 227 -8.42 4.64 8.50
C SER A 227 -9.20 5.95 8.51
N MET A 228 -8.57 7.10 8.21
CA MET A 228 -9.26 8.39 8.06
C MET A 228 -10.28 8.39 6.92
N ILE A 229 -10.06 7.61 5.86
CA ILE A 229 -11.01 7.45 4.75
C ILE A 229 -12.06 6.39 5.06
N ALA A 230 -11.64 5.27 5.64
CA ALA A 230 -12.48 4.09 5.75
C ALA A 230 -13.47 4.14 6.92
N LEU A 231 -13.04 4.68 8.07
CA LEU A 231 -13.81 4.59 9.30
C LEU A 231 -14.71 5.81 9.52
N PRO A 232 -15.93 5.59 10.07
CA PRO A 232 -16.74 6.69 10.57
C PRO A 232 -16.12 7.33 11.82
N ARG A 233 -16.49 8.59 12.10
CA ARG A 233 -15.91 9.41 13.19
C ARG A 233 -15.92 8.73 14.56
N ASN A 234 -16.97 7.97 14.89
CA ASN A 234 -17.07 7.27 16.17
C ASN A 234 -16.00 6.18 16.31
N GLU A 235 -15.85 5.34 15.29
CA GLU A 235 -14.83 4.27 15.29
C GLU A 235 -13.42 4.84 15.22
N LEU A 236 -13.22 5.94 14.49
CA LEU A 236 -11.94 6.63 14.41
C LEU A 236 -11.49 7.13 15.80
N ARG A 237 -12.42 7.65 16.61
CA ARG A 237 -12.13 8.08 17.98
C ARG A 237 -11.67 6.91 18.85
N ASP A 238 -12.41 5.81 18.82
CA ASP A 238 -12.16 4.69 19.74
C ASP A 238 -10.95 3.85 19.33
N LYS A 239 -10.75 3.62 18.03
CA LYS A 239 -9.65 2.78 17.52
C LYS A 239 -8.33 3.54 17.34
N ILE A 240 -8.36 4.79 16.89
CA ILE A 240 -7.14 5.56 16.56
C ILE A 240 -6.79 6.55 17.65
N ILE A 241 -7.71 7.47 17.97
CA ILE A 241 -7.39 8.60 18.87
C ILE A 241 -7.16 8.13 20.31
N LYS A 242 -7.88 7.10 20.75
CA LYS A 242 -7.68 6.48 22.08
C LYS A 242 -6.69 5.31 22.06
N GLY A 243 -6.20 4.88 20.90
CA GLY A 243 -5.26 3.77 20.79
C GLY A 243 -3.89 4.18 21.32
N SER A 244 -3.40 3.51 22.37
CA SER A 244 -2.13 3.85 23.03
C SER A 244 -0.92 3.73 22.09
N GLU A 245 -0.85 2.65 21.32
CA GLU A 245 0.26 2.36 20.38
C GLU A 245 0.37 3.43 19.28
N ILE A 246 -0.77 3.86 18.77
CA ILE A 246 -0.84 4.88 17.73
C ILE A 246 -0.44 6.24 18.33
N LEU A 247 -0.95 6.57 19.53
CA LEU A 247 -0.59 7.81 20.21
C LEU A 247 0.91 7.95 20.46
N GLU A 248 1.58 6.89 20.90
CA GLU A 248 3.03 6.88 21.12
C GLU A 248 3.81 7.28 19.85
N VAL A 249 3.46 6.69 18.71
CA VAL A 249 4.11 7.03 17.42
C VAL A 249 3.70 8.41 16.90
N LEU A 250 2.48 8.87 17.19
CA LEU A 250 2.02 10.22 16.87
C LEU A 250 2.80 11.30 17.63
N HIS A 251 3.37 11.00 18.80
CA HIS A 251 4.23 11.94 19.50
C HIS A 251 5.57 12.15 18.78
N THR A 252 6.10 11.12 18.14
CA THR A 252 7.33 11.20 17.33
C THR A 252 7.11 11.95 16.02
N ASN A 253 5.91 11.83 15.42
CA ASN A 253 5.56 12.46 14.14
C ASN A 253 4.47 13.54 14.29
N PRO A 254 4.85 14.81 14.57
CA PRO A 254 3.89 15.88 14.83
C PRO A 254 3.00 16.21 13.62
N ASP A 255 3.50 16.03 12.39
CA ASP A 255 2.72 16.30 11.16
C ASP A 255 1.50 15.37 11.04
N LEU A 256 1.69 14.08 11.36
CA LEU A 256 0.62 13.08 11.33
C LEU A 256 -0.42 13.37 12.42
N LYS A 257 0.06 13.75 13.60
CA LYS A 257 -0.79 14.15 14.72
C LYS A 257 -1.65 15.36 14.35
N ASN A 258 -1.03 16.43 13.85
CA ASN A 258 -1.74 17.64 13.45
C ASN A 258 -2.77 17.36 12.36
N TYR A 259 -2.44 16.49 11.38
CA TYR A 259 -3.38 16.09 10.35
C TYR A 259 -4.61 15.33 10.90
N LEU A 260 -4.40 14.37 11.81
CA LEU A 260 -5.49 13.60 12.41
C LEU A 260 -6.38 14.47 13.32
N PHE A 261 -5.77 15.22 14.24
CA PHE A 261 -6.49 16.02 15.22
C PHE A 261 -7.19 17.22 14.57
N SER A 262 -6.61 17.86 13.54
CA SER A 262 -7.28 18.97 12.84
C SER A 262 -8.63 18.56 12.23
N LEU A 263 -8.73 17.35 11.65
CA LEU A 263 -10.00 16.82 11.15
C LEU A 263 -10.97 16.49 12.29
N TYR A 264 -10.48 15.87 13.36
CA TYR A 264 -11.33 15.43 14.47
C TYR A 264 -11.86 16.59 15.31
N ASP A 265 -11.04 17.62 15.56
CA ASP A 265 -11.39 18.81 16.34
C ASP A 265 -12.11 19.89 15.49
N CYS A 266 -12.36 19.60 14.20
CA CYS A 266 -13.02 20.48 13.24
C CYS A 266 -12.24 21.78 12.90
N HIS A 267 -10.92 21.78 12.99
CA HIS A 267 -10.05 22.89 12.57
C HIS A 267 -9.70 22.77 11.08
N TYR A 268 -10.65 23.13 10.21
CA TYR A 268 -10.55 22.84 8.77
C TYR A 268 -9.46 23.62 8.03
N SER A 269 -9.12 24.84 8.48
CA SER A 269 -8.05 25.66 7.90
C SER A 269 -6.68 24.97 7.99
N ASP A 270 -6.38 24.38 9.14
CA ASP A 270 -5.11 23.68 9.34
C ASP A 270 -5.12 22.30 8.71
N PHE A 271 -6.29 21.66 8.65
CA PHE A 271 -6.49 20.41 7.92
C PHE A 271 -6.10 20.56 6.44
N PHE A 272 -6.48 21.66 5.75
CA PHE A 272 -6.12 21.86 4.34
C PHE A 272 -4.62 22.07 4.13
N LYS A 273 -3.95 22.79 5.04
CA LYS A 273 -2.48 22.94 5.01
C LYS A 273 -1.79 21.60 5.18
N ASN A 274 -2.21 20.81 6.17
CA ASN A 274 -1.66 19.49 6.42
C ASN A 274 -1.96 18.51 5.27
N LEU A 275 -3.15 18.58 4.67
CA LEU A 275 -3.53 17.77 3.52
C LEU A 275 -2.61 18.01 2.31
N ALA A 276 -2.17 19.25 2.07
CA ALA A 276 -1.23 19.56 1.00
C ALA A 276 0.16 18.92 1.23
N VAL A 277 0.63 18.89 2.48
CA VAL A 277 1.87 18.20 2.85
C VAL A 277 1.72 16.69 2.63
N VAL A 278 0.61 16.11 3.08
CA VAL A 278 0.31 14.68 2.89
C VAL A 278 0.20 14.33 1.41
N GLU A 279 -0.43 15.17 0.58
CA GLU A 279 -0.50 14.99 -0.87
C GLU A 279 0.90 14.89 -1.50
N GLY A 280 1.83 15.77 -1.09
CA GLY A 280 3.22 15.72 -1.53
C GLY A 280 3.94 14.42 -1.14
N LEU A 281 3.68 13.91 0.07
CA LEU A 281 4.23 12.63 0.52
C LEU A 281 3.65 11.44 -0.24
N LEU A 282 2.32 11.39 -0.43
CA LEU A 282 1.65 10.30 -1.14
C LEU A 282 2.04 10.24 -2.63
N ARG A 283 2.38 11.38 -3.23
CA ARG A 283 2.86 11.45 -4.62
C ARG A 283 4.26 10.84 -4.78
N ARG A 284 5.08 10.89 -3.73
CA ARG A 284 6.45 10.34 -3.70
C ARG A 284 6.48 8.83 -3.41
N ASP A 285 5.41 8.30 -2.84
CA ASP A 285 5.32 6.87 -2.52
C ASP A 285 4.89 6.05 -3.74
N TYR A 286 5.60 4.95 -4.01
CA TYR A 286 5.40 4.14 -5.22
C TYR A 286 4.07 3.38 -5.21
N LEU A 287 3.57 2.99 -4.02
CA LEU A 287 2.32 2.24 -3.89
C LEU A 287 1.10 3.14 -4.08
N VAL A 288 1.13 4.34 -3.51
CA VAL A 288 -0.04 5.24 -3.47
C VAL A 288 -0.01 6.29 -4.59
N ALA A 289 1.12 6.52 -5.28
CA ALA A 289 1.22 7.51 -6.34
C ALA A 289 0.20 7.36 -7.50
N PRO A 290 -0.25 6.18 -7.93
CA PRO A 290 -1.35 6.11 -8.91
C PRO A 290 -2.69 6.64 -8.36
N HIS A 291 -2.83 6.76 -7.04
CA HIS A 291 -4.09 6.94 -6.33
C HIS A 291 -4.12 8.18 -5.41
N TYR A 292 -3.04 8.97 -5.33
CA TYR A 292 -3.00 10.16 -4.45
C TYR A 292 -4.14 11.15 -4.73
N ARG A 293 -4.50 11.38 -6.02
CA ARG A 293 -5.61 12.27 -6.40
C ARG A 293 -6.95 11.79 -5.87
N TYR A 294 -7.14 10.47 -5.84
CA TYR A 294 -8.34 9.86 -5.28
C TYR A 294 -8.38 10.11 -3.77
N TYR A 295 -7.27 9.87 -3.07
CA TYR A 295 -7.15 10.09 -1.63
C TYR A 295 -7.53 11.53 -1.25
N VAL A 296 -6.89 12.53 -1.87
CA VAL A 296 -7.14 13.95 -1.58
C VAL A 296 -8.60 14.34 -1.86
N ARG A 297 -9.16 13.85 -2.97
CA ARG A 297 -10.55 14.13 -3.32
C ARG A 297 -11.54 13.57 -2.30
N GLU A 298 -11.35 12.32 -1.85
CA GLU A 298 -12.21 11.72 -0.84
C GLU A 298 -12.08 12.41 0.52
N MET A 299 -10.87 12.82 0.90
CA MET A 299 -10.64 13.58 2.14
C MET A 299 -11.33 14.95 2.13
N ARG A 300 -11.32 15.66 0.99
CA ARG A 300 -12.08 16.92 0.84
C ARG A 300 -13.58 16.70 0.97
N ILE A 301 -14.13 15.68 0.32
CA ILE A 301 -15.55 15.32 0.45
C ILE A 301 -15.89 15.03 1.90
N LEU A 302 -15.05 14.26 2.60
CA LEU A 302 -15.28 13.91 4.00
C LEU A 302 -15.31 15.15 4.91
N ALA A 303 -14.34 16.05 4.77
CA ALA A 303 -14.31 17.30 5.53
C ALA A 303 -15.56 18.19 5.25
N TYR A 304 -15.98 18.29 3.98
CA TYR A 304 -17.22 19.00 3.63
C TYR A 304 -18.46 18.32 4.18
N THR A 305 -18.58 17.00 4.08
CA THR A 305 -19.72 16.28 4.67
C THR A 305 -19.79 16.46 6.17
N GLN A 306 -18.64 16.51 6.87
CA GLN A 306 -18.58 16.70 8.31
C GLN A 306 -19.05 18.10 8.73
N LEU A 307 -18.66 19.16 8.03
CA LEU A 307 -19.16 20.52 8.33
C LEU A 307 -20.65 20.65 7.97
N LEU A 308 -21.05 20.20 6.79
CA LEU A 308 -22.45 20.21 6.39
C LEU A 308 -23.27 19.36 7.38
N GLU A 309 -22.68 18.31 7.96
CA GLU A 309 -23.03 17.52 9.18
C GLU A 309 -23.99 18.18 10.17
N SER A 310 -23.52 19.32 10.65
CA SER A 310 -24.05 20.00 11.83
C SER A 310 -25.10 21.05 11.51
N TYR A 311 -25.15 21.52 10.26
CA TYR A 311 -25.98 22.68 9.88
C TYR A 311 -27.05 22.29 8.85
N ARG A 312 -28.23 22.90 8.97
CA ARG A 312 -29.29 22.80 7.96
C ARG A 312 -29.01 23.74 6.78
N SER A 313 -28.64 24.98 7.09
CA SER A 313 -28.21 26.02 6.16
C SER A 313 -26.98 26.72 6.72
N LEU A 314 -26.09 27.16 5.83
CA LEU A 314 -24.86 27.90 6.16
C LEU A 314 -24.56 28.90 5.04
N THR A 315 -23.87 29.99 5.35
CA THR A 315 -23.43 30.94 4.32
C THR A 315 -22.13 30.45 3.66
N LEU A 316 -21.97 30.73 2.37
CA LEU A 316 -20.74 30.42 1.63
C LEU A 316 -19.52 31.12 2.23
N GLN A 317 -19.70 32.34 2.74
CA GLN A 317 -18.63 33.11 3.37
C GLN A 317 -18.14 32.48 4.67
N TYR A 318 -19.05 32.01 5.53
CA TYR A 318 -18.67 31.28 6.74
C TYR A 318 -17.90 30.00 6.41
N MET A 319 -18.33 29.28 5.38
CA MET A 319 -17.63 28.08 4.92
C MET A 319 -16.21 28.43 4.40
N ALA A 320 -16.09 29.51 3.63
CA ALA A 320 -14.81 30.02 3.13
C ALA A 320 -13.83 30.36 4.27
N GLU A 321 -14.30 31.07 5.29
CA GLU A 321 -13.51 31.43 6.46
C GLU A 321 -13.11 30.20 7.28
N ALA A 322 -14.02 29.24 7.48
CA ALA A 322 -13.73 28.02 8.25
C ALA A 322 -12.65 27.14 7.59
N PHE A 323 -12.67 27.03 6.26
CA PHE A 323 -11.65 26.28 5.50
C PHE A 323 -10.41 27.11 5.15
N GLY A 324 -10.43 28.43 5.38
CA GLY A 324 -9.32 29.33 5.04
C GLY A 324 -9.07 29.49 3.53
N VAL A 325 -10.12 29.41 2.72
CA VAL A 325 -10.08 29.50 1.24
C VAL A 325 -11.05 30.57 0.73
N THR A 326 -10.96 30.91 -0.56
CA THR A 326 -11.86 31.88 -1.18
C THR A 326 -13.24 31.29 -1.47
N VAL A 327 -14.25 32.15 -1.53
CA VAL A 327 -15.64 31.75 -1.85
C VAL A 327 -15.72 31.10 -3.23
N ASP A 328 -15.01 31.64 -4.22
CA ASP A 328 -14.98 31.09 -5.58
C ASP A 328 -14.40 29.68 -5.63
N PHE A 329 -13.38 29.39 -4.80
CA PHE A 329 -12.80 28.06 -4.72
C PHE A 329 -13.81 27.05 -4.19
N ILE A 330 -14.52 27.39 -3.11
CA ILE A 330 -15.55 26.52 -2.52
C ILE A 330 -16.71 26.30 -3.50
N ASP A 331 -17.15 27.33 -4.22
CA ASP A 331 -18.22 27.22 -5.21
C ASP A 331 -17.85 26.23 -6.33
N GLN A 332 -16.62 26.30 -6.85
CA GLN A 332 -16.11 25.36 -7.86
C GLN A 332 -16.00 23.92 -7.34
N GLU A 333 -15.53 23.73 -6.11
CA GLU A 333 -15.42 22.38 -5.55
C GLU A 333 -16.78 21.77 -5.21
N LEU A 334 -17.66 22.52 -4.55
CA LEU A 334 -19.00 22.07 -4.20
C LEU A 334 -19.81 21.73 -5.45
N SER A 335 -19.80 22.59 -6.47
CA SER A 335 -20.52 22.33 -7.72
C SER A 335 -20.07 21.01 -8.37
N ARG A 336 -18.77 20.73 -8.40
CA ARG A 336 -18.22 19.46 -8.92
C ARG A 336 -18.69 18.26 -8.11
N PHE A 337 -18.69 18.34 -6.78
CA PHE A 337 -19.08 17.22 -5.92
C PHE A 337 -20.59 16.99 -5.85
N ILE A 338 -21.38 18.06 -5.95
CA ILE A 338 -22.84 17.99 -6.06
C ILE A 338 -23.22 17.38 -7.41
N ALA A 339 -22.59 17.81 -8.52
CA ALA A 339 -22.81 17.23 -9.84
C ALA A 339 -22.43 15.73 -9.89
N ALA A 340 -21.38 15.33 -9.17
CA ALA A 340 -21.01 13.92 -9.01
C ALA A 340 -21.93 13.13 -8.06
N GLY A 341 -22.88 13.80 -7.38
CA GLY A 341 -23.80 13.18 -6.42
C GLY A 341 -23.12 12.67 -5.15
N ARG A 342 -21.94 13.21 -4.79
CA ARG A 342 -21.18 12.84 -3.59
C ARG A 342 -21.52 13.71 -2.38
N LEU A 343 -21.98 14.94 -2.63
CA LEU A 343 -22.49 15.86 -1.62
C LEU A 343 -23.98 16.10 -1.83
N HIS A 344 -24.77 15.99 -0.76
CA HIS A 344 -26.22 16.18 -0.77
C HIS A 344 -26.61 17.58 -0.27
N CYS A 345 -26.08 18.61 -0.93
CA CYS A 345 -26.42 20.01 -0.68
C CYS A 345 -26.78 20.73 -1.97
N LYS A 346 -27.45 21.87 -1.83
CA LYS A 346 -27.74 22.82 -2.91
C LYS A 346 -27.07 24.14 -2.56
N VAL A 347 -26.48 24.77 -3.57
CA VAL A 347 -25.82 26.07 -3.42
C VAL A 347 -26.69 27.11 -4.12
N ASP A 348 -27.13 28.11 -3.36
CA ASP A 348 -27.71 29.34 -3.89
C ASP A 348 -26.63 30.42 -3.90
N LYS A 349 -26.10 30.71 -5.08
CA LYS A 349 -25.03 31.70 -5.27
C LYS A 349 -25.52 33.15 -5.14
N VAL A 350 -26.80 33.42 -5.45
CA VAL A 350 -27.36 34.77 -5.33
C VAL A 350 -27.63 35.10 -3.88
N GLY A 351 -28.21 34.15 -3.14
CA GLY A 351 -28.41 34.27 -1.69
C GLY A 351 -27.14 34.08 -0.88
N GLY A 352 -26.08 33.50 -1.45
CA GLY A 352 -24.83 33.18 -0.74
C GLY A 352 -24.99 32.07 0.29
N ILE A 353 -25.99 31.19 0.13
CA ILE A 353 -26.39 30.19 1.11
C ILE A 353 -26.20 28.78 0.53
N VAL A 354 -25.69 27.88 1.35
CA VAL A 354 -25.67 26.43 1.09
C VAL A 354 -26.74 25.78 1.95
N GLU A 355 -27.72 25.17 1.29
CA GLU A 355 -28.78 24.41 1.94
C GLU A 355 -28.46 22.92 1.87
N THR A 356 -28.54 22.24 3.01
CA THR A 356 -28.41 20.79 3.05
C THR A 356 -29.78 20.15 2.87
N ASN A 357 -29.91 19.16 1.97
CA ASN A 357 -31.20 18.52 1.70
C ASN A 357 -31.59 17.49 2.78
N ARG A 358 -31.12 17.63 4.02
CA ARG A 358 -31.31 16.61 5.04
C ARG A 358 -32.79 16.48 5.45
N SER A 359 -33.45 15.46 4.91
CA SER A 359 -34.50 14.75 5.63
C SER A 359 -33.98 13.36 5.96
N ARG A 360 -33.38 13.24 7.14
CA ARG A 360 -32.65 12.05 7.67
C ARG A 360 -33.46 10.74 7.65
N ARG A 361 -34.77 10.77 7.35
CA ARG A 361 -35.67 9.60 7.27
C ARG A 361 -36.02 9.15 5.85
N THR A 362 -35.99 10.03 4.85
CA THR A 362 -36.34 9.69 3.45
C THR A 362 -35.14 9.27 2.61
N ASP A 363 -33.92 9.67 3.00
CA ASP A 363 -32.71 9.47 2.19
C ASP A 363 -32.12 8.05 2.26
N SER A 364 -32.27 7.31 3.35
CA SER A 364 -31.67 5.97 3.46
C SER A 364 -32.27 4.97 2.45
N LYS A 365 -33.61 4.95 2.33
CA LYS A 365 -34.28 4.09 1.34
C LYS A 365 -34.06 4.57 -0.09
N HIS A 366 -34.04 5.89 -0.32
CA HIS A 366 -33.78 6.44 -1.64
C HIS A 366 -32.35 6.14 -2.11
N TRP A 367 -31.36 6.31 -1.24
CA TRP A 367 -29.97 5.96 -1.50
C TRP A 367 -29.81 4.45 -1.72
N GLN A 368 -30.41 3.61 -0.87
CA GLN A 368 -30.37 2.15 -1.03
C GLN A 368 -31.00 1.73 -2.36
N TYR A 369 -32.15 2.29 -2.71
CA TYR A 369 -32.83 2.04 -3.99
C TYR A 369 -31.96 2.46 -5.18
N GLN A 370 -31.36 3.65 -5.14
CA GLN A 370 -30.48 4.11 -6.22
C GLN A 370 -29.22 3.25 -6.33
N ALA A 371 -28.66 2.80 -5.19
CA ALA A 371 -27.50 1.92 -5.15
C ALA A 371 -27.82 0.53 -5.72
N THR A 372 -28.97 -0.05 -5.36
CA THR A 372 -29.41 -1.36 -5.89
C THR A 372 -29.68 -1.29 -7.39
N VAL A 373 -30.29 -0.23 -7.90
CA VAL A 373 -30.48 -0.04 -9.34
C VAL A 373 -29.13 0.01 -10.07
N LYS A 374 -28.17 0.82 -9.58
CA LYS A 374 -26.83 0.93 -10.18
C LYS A 374 -26.06 -0.39 -10.19
N GLN A 375 -26.08 -1.12 -9.07
CA GLN A 375 -25.41 -2.42 -8.98
C GLN A 375 -26.14 -3.49 -9.82
N GLY A 376 -27.47 -3.44 -9.86
CA GLY A 376 -28.31 -4.30 -10.68
C GLY A 376 -28.03 -4.14 -12.16
N ASP A 377 -27.95 -2.90 -12.65
CA ASP A 377 -27.61 -2.61 -14.05
C ASP A 377 -26.23 -3.14 -14.44
N LEU A 378 -25.22 -2.99 -13.56
CA LEU A 378 -23.88 -3.53 -13.79
C LEU A 378 -23.90 -5.06 -13.91
N LEU A 379 -24.65 -5.72 -13.02
CA LEU A 379 -24.79 -7.18 -13.02
C LEU A 379 -25.51 -7.66 -14.29
N ILE A 380 -26.65 -7.06 -14.63
CA ILE A 380 -27.44 -7.41 -15.82
C ILE A 380 -26.58 -7.27 -17.08
N ASN A 381 -25.82 -6.18 -17.21
CA ASN A 381 -24.91 -5.98 -18.34
C ASN A 381 -23.84 -7.07 -18.43
N ARG A 382 -23.29 -7.51 -17.29
CA ARG A 382 -22.28 -8.58 -17.27
C ARG A 382 -22.89 -9.94 -17.61
N VAL A 383 -24.07 -10.25 -17.08
CA VAL A 383 -24.82 -11.48 -17.40
C VAL A 383 -25.21 -11.53 -18.87
N GLN A 384 -25.65 -10.41 -19.45
CA GLN A 384 -26.00 -10.33 -20.87
C GLN A 384 -24.78 -10.53 -21.79
N LYS A 385 -23.59 -10.04 -21.39
CA LYS A 385 -22.35 -10.32 -22.12
C LYS A 385 -21.97 -11.80 -22.03
N LEU A 386 -22.07 -12.40 -20.83
CA LEU A 386 -21.79 -13.83 -20.63
C LEU A 386 -22.75 -14.72 -21.44
N SER A 387 -24.05 -14.43 -21.44
CA SER A 387 -25.03 -15.23 -22.18
C SER A 387 -24.78 -15.20 -23.69
N ARG A 388 -24.35 -14.06 -24.25
CA ARG A 388 -23.94 -13.97 -25.66
C ARG A 388 -22.72 -14.81 -25.99
N VAL A 389 -21.76 -14.92 -25.06
CA VAL A 389 -20.55 -15.74 -25.26
C VAL A 389 -20.85 -17.24 -25.12
N ILE A 390 -21.78 -17.62 -24.22
CA ILE A 390 -22.16 -19.02 -23.99
C ILE A 390 -23.07 -19.57 -25.11
N ASN A 391 -23.89 -18.72 -25.73
CA ASN A 391 -24.82 -19.12 -26.77
C ASN A 391 -24.22 -19.16 -28.19
N ILE A 392 -22.96 -18.70 -28.36
CA ILE A 392 -22.14 -18.92 -29.57
C ILE A 392 -21.36 -20.20 -29.37
#